data_AF-A0AAW2GB45-F1
#
_entry.id   AF-A0AAW2GB45-F1
#
_cell.length_a   1.000
_cell.length_b   1.000
_cell.length_c   1.000
_cell.angle_alpha   90.00
_cell.angle_beta   90.00
_cell.angle_gamma   90.00
#
_symmetry.space_group_name_H-M   'P 1'
#
loop_
_entity.id
_entity.type
_entity.pdbx_description
1 polymer ?
#
loop_
_entity_poly.entity_id
_entity_poly.type
_entity_poly.pdbx_seq_one_letter_code
_entity_poly.pdbx_strand_id
1 'polypeptide(L)'
;MSTDCSNRYAFEAEWYDKIACMLKKFYVYYYPFDNTVELFDLKTKKTFLRRTTCEGIMAKDFYVGGVITIFSRCIKITGYADAYTKTKLEMQLQKVFVLLKPGVIDYMGEILKDITNYDFRITNIKMTMLTVNNIEECGFAKDVIDKEFVINYFISGPVVALELLGGNGIVRWQELAGSEDIKKACLTTASSLRTLYEKDEIYNAVYGSKDPETAIKESQYFFRNSKSKSKNLRNTATLQNCTCCIVKPHAVQEKLVGAIINDIQKAGFAITAVQQFYINPINCEEFLEIYKGVLAEYTAMVTELQSGPCIVMEVTHKDENLNIVANFRDLCGPMDPVEYFFKILDGR
;
A
#
# COMPACT_ATOMS: atom_id res chain seq x y z
N MET A 1 39.70 10.62 16.76
CA MET A 1 38.87 11.43 15.86
C MET A 1 39.12 10.97 14.43
N SER A 2 38.07 11.00 13.60
CA SER A 2 37.98 10.66 12.16
C SER A 2 38.07 9.20 11.72
N THR A 3 36.92 8.51 11.74
CA THR A 3 36.60 7.39 10.84
C THR A 3 35.13 7.53 10.40
N ASP A 4 34.91 7.81 9.12
CA ASP A 4 33.66 7.68 8.33
C ASP A 4 32.38 8.36 8.83
N CYS A 5 32.41 9.70 8.94
CA CYS A 5 31.17 10.50 8.99
C CYS A 5 30.60 10.83 7.59
N SER A 6 31.19 10.31 6.50
CA SER A 6 30.76 10.63 5.14
C SER A 6 29.77 9.59 4.60
N ASN A 7 28.50 10.00 4.48
CA ASN A 7 27.38 9.29 3.84
C ASN A 7 26.82 8.06 4.56
N ARG A 8 26.43 8.20 5.84
CA ARG A 8 25.43 7.30 6.44
C ARG A 8 24.07 7.98 6.50
N TYR A 9 23.00 7.18 6.42
CA TYR A 9 21.64 7.61 6.72
C TYR A 9 21.22 7.08 8.09
N ALA A 10 20.62 7.93 8.91
CA ALA A 10 20.20 7.58 10.25
C ALA A 10 18.68 7.71 10.41
N PHE A 11 18.06 6.68 10.96
CA PHE A 11 16.61 6.58 11.15
C PHE A 11 16.24 6.23 12.57
N GLU A 12 15.11 6.75 13.02
CA GLU A 12 14.42 6.23 14.19
C GLU A 12 13.57 5.04 13.77
N ALA A 13 13.64 3.95 14.53
CA ALA A 13 12.86 2.77 14.23
C ALA A 13 12.38 2.05 15.48
N GLU A 14 11.35 1.23 15.31
CA GLU A 14 10.74 0.44 16.36
C GLU A 14 10.63 -1.02 15.92
N TRP A 15 10.88 -1.94 16.85
CA TRP A 15 10.68 -3.38 16.65
C TRP A 15 10.01 -3.97 17.88
N TYR A 16 8.97 -4.77 17.65
CA TYR A 16 8.26 -5.48 18.70
C TYR A 16 8.94 -6.82 18.97
N ASP A 17 9.60 -6.93 20.13
CA ASP A 17 10.21 -8.16 20.61
C ASP A 17 9.11 -9.05 21.20
N LYS A 18 8.78 -10.13 20.48
CA LYS A 18 7.74 -11.09 20.88
C LYS A 18 8.09 -11.84 22.17
N ILE A 19 9.38 -12.14 22.39
CA ILE A 19 9.81 -12.92 23.56
C ILE A 19 9.69 -12.07 24.83
N ALA A 20 10.10 -10.81 24.73
CA ALA A 20 10.02 -9.86 25.83
C ALA A 20 8.68 -9.10 25.90
N CYS A 21 7.74 -9.37 24.99
CA CYS A 21 6.46 -8.67 24.82
C CYS A 21 6.59 -7.14 24.86
N MET A 22 7.67 -6.60 24.29
CA MET A 22 8.01 -5.18 24.44
C MET A 22 8.38 -4.53 23.11
N LEU A 23 7.99 -3.27 22.95
CA LEU A 23 8.42 -2.43 21.83
C LEU A 23 9.80 -1.83 22.16
N LYS A 24 10.81 -2.20 21.37
CA LYS A 24 12.16 -1.63 21.46
C LYS A 24 12.32 -0.53 20.41
N LYS A 25 13.07 0.51 20.77
CA LYS A 25 13.36 1.64 19.88
C LYS A 25 14.85 1.67 19.55
N PHE A 26 15.16 1.90 18.29
CA PHE A 26 16.52 1.87 17.76
C PHE A 26 16.82 3.12 16.94
N TYR A 27 18.11 3.47 16.88
CA TYR A 27 18.64 4.12 15.70
C TYR A 27 19.10 3.05 14.71
N VAL A 28 18.65 3.18 13.47
CA VAL A 28 19.13 2.38 12.34
C VAL A 28 20.08 3.25 11.53
N TYR A 29 21.34 2.83 11.43
CA TYR A 29 22.30 3.45 10.54
C TYR A 29 22.44 2.60 9.29
N TYR A 30 22.19 3.19 8.13
CA TYR A 30 22.36 2.55 6.84
C TYR A 30 23.52 3.21 6.08
N TYR A 31 24.36 2.39 5.47
CA TYR A 31 25.55 2.80 4.73
C TYR A 31 25.35 2.43 3.26
N PRO A 32 24.93 3.38 2.39
CA PRO A 32 24.61 3.09 1.00
C PRO A 32 25.80 2.62 0.17
N PHE A 33 27.03 2.96 0.57
CA PHE A 33 28.24 2.64 -0.17
C PHE A 33 28.52 1.13 -0.24
N ASP A 34 28.28 0.41 0.87
CA ASP A 34 28.56 -1.02 0.98
C ASP A 34 27.34 -1.85 1.39
N ASN A 35 26.15 -1.25 1.35
CA ASN A 35 24.87 -1.87 1.70
C ASN A 35 24.88 -2.55 3.08
N THR A 36 25.43 -1.87 4.09
CA THR A 36 25.49 -2.36 5.46
C THR A 36 24.55 -1.60 6.40
N VAL A 37 24.13 -2.26 7.48
CA VAL A 37 23.27 -1.69 8.52
C VAL A 37 23.86 -1.89 9.91
N GLU A 38 23.62 -0.93 10.80
CA GLU A 38 23.92 -0.99 12.23
C GLU A 38 22.68 -0.60 13.04
N LEU A 39 22.43 -1.30 14.15
CA LEU A 39 21.33 -0.98 15.07
C LEU A 39 21.87 -0.57 16.43
N PHE A 40 21.42 0.58 16.91
CA PHE A 40 21.76 1.12 18.23
C PHE A 40 20.51 1.20 19.11
N ASP A 41 20.52 0.50 20.26
CA ASP A 41 19.39 0.46 21.18
C ASP A 41 19.34 1.75 22.03
N LEU A 42 18.22 2.47 21.94
CA LEU A 42 18.03 3.75 22.63
C LEU A 42 17.84 3.60 24.14
N LYS A 43 17.29 2.47 24.60
CA LYS A 43 17.05 2.20 26.02
C LYS A 43 18.35 1.82 26.71
N THR A 44 19.11 0.90 26.13
CA THR A 44 20.37 0.44 26.76
C THR A 44 21.58 1.30 26.40
N LYS A 45 21.45 2.21 25.41
CA LYS A 45 22.54 3.04 24.86
C LYS A 45 23.73 2.20 24.39
N LYS A 46 23.46 1.06 23.75
CA LYS A 46 24.47 0.12 23.27
C LYS A 46 24.15 -0.32 21.86
N THR A 47 25.18 -0.65 21.07
CA THR A 47 25.01 -1.30 19.77
C THR A 47 24.33 -2.65 19.98
N PHE A 48 23.15 -2.79 19.38
CA PHE A 48 22.36 -4.02 19.37
C PHE A 48 22.82 -4.96 18.24
N LEU A 49 23.08 -4.38 17.06
CA LEU A 49 23.62 -5.08 15.90
C LEU A 49 24.78 -4.26 15.36
N ARG A 50 25.98 -4.85 15.32
CA ARG A 50 27.16 -4.21 14.70
C ARG A 50 26.97 -4.11 13.19
N ARG A 51 27.67 -3.16 12.55
CA ARG A 51 27.66 -2.98 11.09
C ARG A 51 27.82 -4.32 10.37
N THR A 52 26.77 -4.74 9.69
CA THR A 52 26.71 -6.05 9.00
C THR A 52 26.04 -5.85 7.65
N THR A 53 26.45 -6.65 6.65
CA THR A 53 25.74 -6.72 5.37
C THR A 53 24.36 -7.31 5.57
N CYS A 54 23.36 -6.74 4.91
CA CYS A 54 22.00 -7.30 4.90
C CYS A 54 21.56 -7.53 3.46
N GLU A 55 21.33 -8.79 3.14
CA GLU A 55 20.78 -9.19 1.85
C GLU A 55 19.30 -8.79 1.77
N GLY A 56 18.83 -8.41 0.57
CA GLY A 56 17.42 -8.09 0.33
C GLY A 56 16.97 -6.70 0.77
N ILE A 57 17.86 -5.84 1.28
CA ILE A 57 17.56 -4.44 1.60
C ILE A 57 18.33 -3.53 0.64
N MET A 58 17.65 -2.50 0.12
CA MET A 58 18.25 -1.45 -0.70
C MET A 58 17.99 -0.07 -0.09
N ALA A 59 18.74 0.94 -0.55
CA ALA A 59 18.56 2.33 -0.11
C ALA A 59 17.11 2.83 -0.24
N LYS A 60 16.37 2.37 -1.27
CA LYS A 60 14.98 2.74 -1.54
C LYS A 60 13.98 2.19 -0.50
N ASP A 61 14.37 1.21 0.30
CA ASP A 61 13.53 0.63 1.35
C ASP A 61 13.57 1.44 2.64
N PHE A 62 14.52 2.38 2.76
CA PHE A 62 14.65 3.26 3.90
C PHE A 62 13.87 4.55 3.72
N TYR A 63 12.63 4.54 4.20
CA TYR A 63 11.76 5.73 4.23
C TYR A 63 10.87 5.71 5.47
N VAL A 64 10.40 6.88 5.90
CA VAL A 64 9.52 7.00 7.07
C VAL A 64 8.19 6.30 6.82
N GLY A 65 7.87 5.33 7.69
CA GLY A 65 6.71 4.45 7.55
C GLY A 65 7.03 3.10 6.89
N GLY A 66 8.21 2.95 6.28
CA GLY A 66 8.68 1.69 5.73
C GLY A 66 8.98 0.64 6.80
N VAL A 67 8.89 -0.62 6.42
CA VAL A 67 9.29 -1.76 7.25
C VAL A 67 10.41 -2.49 6.53
N ILE A 68 11.54 -2.65 7.20
CA ILE A 68 12.71 -3.37 6.70
C ILE A 68 12.91 -4.64 7.53
N THR A 69 13.31 -5.73 6.89
CA THR A 69 13.54 -7.01 7.57
C THR A 69 15.03 -7.21 7.78
N ILE A 70 15.50 -7.12 9.02
CA ILE A 70 16.91 -7.33 9.40
C ILE A 70 17.00 -8.59 10.27
N PHE A 71 17.68 -9.64 9.78
CA PHE A 71 17.82 -10.94 10.48
C PHE A 71 16.49 -11.46 11.06
N SER A 72 15.47 -11.59 10.19
CA SER A 72 14.12 -12.04 10.53
C SER A 72 13.36 -11.14 11.51
N ARG A 73 13.79 -9.88 11.70
CA ARG A 73 13.09 -8.87 12.49
C ARG A 73 12.53 -7.78 11.59
N CYS A 74 11.22 -7.61 11.62
CA CYS A 74 10.53 -6.54 10.91
C CYS A 74 10.67 -5.25 11.71
N ILE A 75 11.58 -4.38 11.28
CA ILE A 75 11.91 -3.12 11.91
C ILE A 75 11.17 -2.01 11.16
N LYS A 76 10.28 -1.30 11.88
CA LYS A 76 9.50 -0.21 11.30
C LYS A 76 10.24 1.12 11.46
N ILE A 77 10.49 1.81 10.36
CA ILE A 77 11.08 3.14 10.36
C ILE A 77 10.01 4.16 10.75
N THR A 78 10.22 4.87 11.84
CA THR A 78 9.27 5.85 12.40
C THR A 78 9.66 7.29 12.13
N GLY A 79 10.93 7.57 11.84
CA GLY A 79 11.42 8.92 11.62
C GLY A 79 12.87 8.97 11.14
N TYR A 80 13.37 10.18 10.90
CA TYR A 80 14.78 10.43 10.64
C TYR A 80 15.48 10.78 11.94
N ALA A 81 16.66 10.20 12.18
CA ALA A 81 17.43 10.45 13.40
C ALA A 81 18.36 11.67 13.29
N ASP A 82 18.57 12.20 12.07
CA ASP A 82 19.34 13.43 11.85
C ASP A 82 18.77 14.30 10.71
N ALA A 83 19.14 15.59 10.74
CA ALA A 83 18.67 16.57 9.76
C ALA A 83 19.24 16.33 8.36
N TYR A 84 20.46 15.80 8.26
CA TYR A 84 21.10 15.51 6.97
C TYR A 84 20.33 14.46 6.18
N THR A 85 20.02 13.34 6.82
CA THR A 85 19.24 12.23 6.27
C THR A 85 17.85 12.71 5.88
N LYS A 86 17.20 13.47 6.77
CA LYS A 86 15.90 14.09 6.50
C LYS A 86 15.93 14.92 5.21
N THR A 87 16.80 15.92 5.14
CA THR A 87 16.89 16.80 3.96
C THR A 87 17.25 16.02 2.69
N LYS A 88 18.21 15.09 2.77
CA LYS A 88 18.65 14.33 1.60
C LYS A 88 17.56 13.41 1.05
N LEU A 89 16.85 12.69 1.91
CA LEU A 89 15.84 11.71 1.50
C LEU A 89 14.46 12.32 1.27
N GLU A 90 14.04 13.34 2.01
CA GLU A 90 12.77 14.05 1.73
C GLU A 90 12.82 14.79 0.38
N MET A 91 13.98 15.28 -0.05
CA MET A 91 14.14 15.82 -1.41
C MET A 91 14.04 14.72 -2.48
N GLN A 92 14.42 13.48 -2.16
CA GLN A 92 14.48 12.38 -3.11
C GLN A 92 13.21 11.51 -3.15
N LEU A 93 12.43 11.46 -2.07
CA LEU A 93 11.23 10.63 -1.94
C LEU A 93 10.07 11.49 -1.46
N GLN A 94 9.08 11.66 -2.34
CA GLN A 94 7.88 12.44 -2.04
C GLN A 94 6.68 11.50 -1.91
N LYS A 95 5.85 11.80 -0.92
CA LYS A 95 4.53 11.19 -0.79
C LYS A 95 3.55 11.89 -1.72
N VAL A 96 2.68 11.10 -2.33
CA VAL A 96 1.57 11.58 -3.15
C VAL A 96 0.31 10.91 -2.63
N PHE A 97 -0.73 11.70 -2.39
CA PHE A 97 -2.04 11.16 -2.11
C PHE A 97 -2.83 11.08 -3.40
N VAL A 98 -3.52 9.96 -3.61
CA VAL A 98 -4.29 9.70 -4.82
C VAL A 98 -5.65 9.11 -4.46
N LEU A 99 -6.68 9.50 -5.21
CA LEU A 99 -7.98 8.84 -5.21
C LEU A 99 -8.29 8.28 -6.60
N LEU A 100 -8.67 7.01 -6.64
CA LEU A 100 -9.40 6.45 -7.77
C LEU A 100 -10.89 6.73 -7.55
N LYS A 101 -11.52 7.42 -8.50
CA LYS A 101 -12.94 7.80 -8.44
C LYS A 101 -13.86 6.61 -8.76
N PRO A 102 -15.17 6.68 -8.46
CA PRO A 102 -16.07 5.52 -8.60
C PRO A 102 -16.12 4.91 -10.01
N GLY A 103 -15.95 5.72 -11.06
CA GLY A 103 -16.02 5.26 -12.45
C GLY A 103 -14.89 4.34 -12.91
N VAL A 104 -13.81 4.17 -12.12
CA VAL A 104 -12.64 3.38 -12.51
C VAL A 104 -12.34 2.21 -11.57
N ILE A 105 -13.22 1.92 -10.62
CA ILE A 105 -13.01 0.85 -9.64
C ILE A 105 -12.90 -0.52 -10.31
N ASP A 106 -13.68 -0.77 -11.37
CA ASP A 106 -13.61 -2.00 -12.16
C ASP A 106 -12.27 -2.18 -12.93
N TYR A 107 -11.47 -1.10 -13.06
CA TYR A 107 -10.15 -1.10 -13.70
C TYR A 107 -9.00 -0.89 -12.71
N MET A 108 -9.26 -0.95 -11.40
CA MET A 108 -8.25 -0.58 -10.39
C MET A 108 -6.98 -1.41 -10.52
N GLY A 109 -7.08 -2.70 -10.87
CA GLY A 109 -5.92 -3.57 -11.03
C GLY A 109 -4.96 -3.06 -12.10
N GLU A 110 -5.49 -2.71 -13.28
CA GLU A 110 -4.69 -2.14 -14.37
C GLU A 110 -4.05 -0.81 -13.96
N ILE A 111 -4.81 0.08 -13.33
CA ILE A 111 -4.30 1.36 -12.84
C ILE A 111 -3.18 1.16 -11.79
N LEU A 112 -3.34 0.23 -10.85
CA LEU A 112 -2.32 -0.06 -9.84
C LEU A 112 -1.05 -0.67 -10.47
N LYS A 113 -1.18 -1.45 -11.55
CA LYS A 113 -0.03 -1.91 -12.33
C LYS A 113 0.69 -0.74 -12.98
N ASP A 114 -0.03 0.17 -13.63
CA ASP A 114 0.55 1.34 -14.28
C ASP A 114 1.29 2.23 -13.27
N ILE A 115 0.68 2.47 -12.09
CA ILE A 115 1.33 3.17 -10.98
C ILE A 115 2.65 2.50 -10.58
N THR A 116 2.65 1.18 -10.47
CA THR A 116 3.83 0.40 -10.08
C THR A 116 4.91 0.43 -11.17
N ASN A 117 4.52 0.33 -12.44
CA ASN A 117 5.40 0.42 -13.60
C ASN A 117 6.01 1.82 -13.74
N TYR A 118 5.31 2.85 -13.26
CA TYR A 118 5.81 4.22 -13.16
C TYR A 118 6.66 4.45 -11.89
N ASP A 119 7.23 3.39 -11.34
CA ASP A 119 8.16 3.40 -10.20
C ASP A 119 7.60 4.01 -8.90
N PHE A 120 6.28 4.04 -8.73
CA PHE A 120 5.69 4.31 -7.43
C PHE A 120 5.68 3.05 -6.55
N ARG A 121 5.77 3.27 -5.24
CA ARG A 121 5.47 2.29 -4.21
C ARG A 121 4.15 2.68 -3.57
N ILE A 122 3.18 1.77 -3.57
CA ILE A 122 1.94 1.94 -2.82
C ILE A 122 2.26 1.66 -1.35
N THR A 123 2.24 2.70 -0.51
CA THR A 123 2.53 2.58 0.93
C THR A 123 1.26 2.41 1.75
N ASN A 124 0.10 2.79 1.21
CA ASN A 124 -1.19 2.54 1.81
C ASN A 124 -2.30 2.48 0.76
N ILE A 125 -3.32 1.66 1.01
CA ILE A 125 -4.52 1.55 0.17
C ILE A 125 -5.75 1.36 1.06
N LYS A 126 -6.84 2.05 0.73
CA LYS A 126 -8.12 1.93 1.43
C LYS A 126 -9.28 2.31 0.53
N MET A 127 -10.27 1.43 0.43
CA MET A 127 -11.57 1.73 -0.18
C MET A 127 -12.54 2.31 0.85
N THR A 128 -13.28 3.34 0.47
CA THR A 128 -14.23 4.01 1.37
C THR A 128 -15.37 4.66 0.58
N MET A 129 -16.54 4.77 1.21
CA MET A 129 -17.58 5.70 0.75
C MET A 129 -17.29 7.08 1.31
N LEU A 130 -17.34 8.09 0.44
CA LEU A 130 -17.26 9.49 0.85
C LEU A 130 -18.64 10.05 1.15
N THR A 131 -18.69 11.02 2.06
CA THR A 131 -19.84 11.89 2.29
C THR A 131 -19.51 13.31 1.83
N VAL A 132 -20.54 14.14 1.66
CA VAL A 132 -20.37 15.57 1.35
C VAL A 132 -19.40 16.24 2.33
N ASN A 133 -19.55 15.98 3.63
CA ASN A 133 -18.66 16.51 4.66
C ASN A 133 -17.20 16.10 4.46
N ASN A 134 -16.93 14.85 4.04
CA ASN A 134 -15.56 14.40 3.79
C ASN A 134 -14.93 15.18 2.63
N ILE A 135 -15.70 15.40 1.56
CA ILE A 135 -15.26 16.11 0.35
C ILE A 135 -14.96 17.58 0.67
N GLU A 136 -15.81 18.22 1.46
CA GLU A 136 -15.62 19.62 1.87
C GLU A 136 -14.44 19.80 2.83
N GLU A 137 -14.26 18.90 3.81
CA GLU A 137 -13.12 18.92 4.73
C GLU A 137 -11.79 18.75 3.98
N CYS A 138 -11.72 17.83 3.01
CA CYS A 138 -10.52 17.60 2.20
C CYS A 138 -10.33 18.67 1.12
N GLY A 139 -11.40 19.37 0.73
CA GLY A 139 -11.35 20.42 -0.27
C GLY A 139 -11.23 19.94 -1.71
N PHE A 140 -11.61 18.69 -2.02
CA PHE A 140 -11.49 18.13 -3.36
C PHE A 140 -12.32 18.85 -4.44
N ALA A 141 -13.29 19.67 -4.04
CA ALA A 141 -14.15 20.44 -4.93
C ALA A 141 -14.06 21.96 -4.69
N LYS A 142 -12.98 22.47 -4.07
CA LYS A 142 -12.85 23.91 -3.73
C LYS A 142 -12.72 24.82 -4.95
N ASP A 143 -12.01 24.38 -5.98
CA ASP A 143 -11.62 25.22 -7.12
C ASP A 143 -12.32 24.80 -8.43
N VAL A 144 -13.45 24.09 -8.35
CA VAL A 144 -14.16 23.59 -9.54
C VAL A 144 -15.43 24.41 -9.78
N ILE A 145 -15.66 24.79 -11.05
CA ILE A 145 -16.83 25.58 -11.49
C ILE A 145 -18.12 24.86 -11.09
N ASP A 146 -18.21 23.56 -11.38
CA ASP A 146 -19.37 22.71 -11.15
C ASP A 146 -19.24 21.86 -9.87
N LYS A 147 -19.01 22.55 -8.73
CA LYS A 147 -18.79 21.92 -7.41
C LYS A 147 -19.83 20.85 -7.07
N GLU A 148 -21.11 21.10 -7.34
CA GLU A 148 -22.20 20.17 -7.01
C GLU A 148 -22.11 18.85 -7.79
N PHE A 149 -21.82 18.91 -9.09
CA PHE A 149 -21.65 17.71 -9.92
C PHE A 149 -20.43 16.89 -9.49
N VAL A 150 -19.32 17.55 -9.14
CA VAL A 150 -18.14 16.87 -8.62
C VAL A 150 -18.43 16.18 -7.29
N ILE A 151 -19.12 16.85 -6.38
CA ILE A 151 -19.54 16.25 -5.10
C ILE A 151 -20.42 15.03 -5.35
N ASN A 152 -21.45 15.18 -6.20
CA ASN A 152 -22.36 14.10 -6.55
C ASN A 152 -21.63 12.90 -7.15
N TYR A 153 -20.61 13.14 -7.99
CA TYR A 153 -19.79 12.06 -8.52
C TYR A 153 -18.98 11.36 -7.43
N PHE A 154 -18.28 12.08 -6.54
CA PHE A 154 -17.51 11.47 -5.45
C PHE A 154 -18.35 10.64 -4.47
N ILE A 155 -19.62 11.00 -4.26
CA ILE A 155 -20.53 10.24 -3.37
C ILE A 155 -21.34 9.16 -4.10
N SER A 156 -21.27 9.08 -5.44
CA SER A 156 -22.04 8.13 -6.25
C SER A 156 -21.64 6.67 -6.04
N GLY A 157 -20.45 6.42 -5.49
CA GLY A 157 -19.92 5.08 -5.27
C GLY A 157 -18.63 5.07 -4.45
N PRO A 158 -18.00 3.90 -4.32
CA PRO A 158 -16.76 3.76 -3.56
C PRO A 158 -15.60 4.46 -4.26
N VAL A 159 -14.70 5.03 -3.46
CA VAL A 159 -13.39 5.52 -3.93
C VAL A 159 -12.29 4.68 -3.32
N VAL A 160 -11.15 4.58 -4.03
CA VAL A 160 -9.95 3.95 -3.49
C VAL A 160 -8.90 5.02 -3.25
N ALA A 161 -8.58 5.24 -1.97
CA ALA A 161 -7.50 6.10 -1.55
C ALA A 161 -6.17 5.35 -1.55
N LEU A 162 -5.14 5.98 -2.08
CA LEU A 162 -3.77 5.49 -2.15
C LEU A 162 -2.82 6.52 -1.54
N GLU A 163 -1.87 6.03 -0.74
CA GLU A 163 -0.64 6.77 -0.44
C GLU A 163 0.46 6.16 -1.31
N LEU A 164 1.04 6.98 -2.18
CA LEU A 164 2.15 6.59 -3.05
C LEU A 164 3.44 7.23 -2.55
N LEU A 165 4.55 6.52 -2.74
CA LEU A 165 5.89 7.03 -2.49
C LEU A 165 6.73 6.84 -3.74
N GLY A 166 7.39 7.91 -4.19
CA GLY A 166 8.24 7.86 -5.38
C GLY A 166 9.19 9.04 -5.45
N GLY A 167 10.21 8.92 -6.30
CA GLY A 167 11.13 10.02 -6.56
C GLY A 167 10.50 11.11 -7.40
N ASN A 168 10.61 12.37 -6.96
CA ASN A 168 9.87 13.51 -7.53
C ASN A 168 8.37 13.18 -7.68
N GLY A 169 7.79 12.52 -6.68
CA GLY A 169 6.49 11.87 -6.76
C GLY A 169 5.37 12.76 -7.29
N ILE A 170 5.30 14.04 -6.90
CA ILE A 170 4.23 14.95 -7.35
C ILE A 170 4.30 15.17 -8.87
N VAL A 171 5.46 15.54 -9.39
CA VAL A 171 5.67 15.80 -10.82
C VAL A 171 5.44 14.53 -11.62
N ARG A 172 6.01 13.42 -11.15
CA ARG A 172 5.85 12.12 -11.78
C ARG A 172 4.40 11.66 -11.82
N TRP A 173 3.63 11.92 -10.75
CA TRP A 173 2.21 11.60 -10.71
C TRP A 173 1.43 12.44 -11.72
N GLN A 174 1.75 13.73 -11.87
CA GLN A 174 1.12 14.59 -12.88
C GLN A 174 1.39 14.08 -14.31
N GLU A 175 2.59 13.58 -14.60
CA GLU A 175 2.92 12.96 -15.88
C GLU A 175 2.09 11.70 -16.14
N LEU A 176 1.98 10.80 -15.15
CA LEU A 176 1.21 9.56 -15.24
C LEU A 176 -0.31 9.84 -15.35
N ALA A 177 -0.81 10.74 -14.50
CA ALA A 177 -2.24 11.06 -14.44
C ALA A 177 -2.70 11.79 -15.72
N GLY A 178 -1.84 12.62 -16.30
CA GLY A 178 -2.19 13.47 -17.44
C GLY A 178 -2.81 14.80 -17.03
N SER A 179 -2.99 15.70 -18.01
CA SER A 179 -3.55 17.04 -17.78
C SER A 179 -5.00 16.97 -17.26
N GLU A 180 -5.40 17.95 -16.46
CA GLU A 180 -6.82 18.13 -16.08
C GLU A 180 -7.66 18.69 -17.24
N ASP A 181 -7.01 19.29 -18.25
CA ASP A 181 -7.67 19.78 -19.46
C ASP A 181 -7.77 18.67 -20.51
N ILE A 182 -8.98 18.18 -20.82
CA ILE A 182 -9.25 17.14 -21.85
C ILE A 182 -8.52 17.43 -23.17
N LYS A 183 -8.56 18.69 -23.61
CA LYS A 183 -7.98 19.12 -24.90
C LYS A 183 -6.45 19.06 -24.91
N LYS A 184 -5.80 19.21 -23.76
CA LYS A 184 -4.34 19.10 -23.63
C LYS A 184 -3.91 17.66 -23.35
N ALA A 185 -4.70 16.90 -22.58
CA ALA A 185 -4.41 15.51 -22.24
C ALA A 185 -4.24 14.62 -23.50
N CYS A 186 -5.11 14.78 -24.51
CA CYS A 186 -5.00 14.06 -25.79
C CYS A 186 -3.74 14.41 -26.60
N LEU A 187 -3.09 15.55 -26.34
CA LEU A 187 -1.94 16.04 -27.10
C LEU A 187 -0.60 15.76 -26.42
N THR A 188 -0.57 15.63 -25.08
CA THR A 188 0.69 15.60 -24.33
C THR A 188 1.21 14.19 -24.06
N THR A 189 0.36 13.18 -23.92
CA THR A 189 0.76 11.77 -23.71
C THR A 189 -0.41 10.81 -23.99
N ALA A 190 -0.37 10.06 -25.10
CA ALA A 190 -1.44 9.14 -25.53
C ALA A 190 -1.75 7.98 -24.55
N SER A 191 -0.97 7.83 -23.48
CA SER A 191 -1.04 6.75 -22.50
C SER A 191 -1.27 7.21 -21.06
N SER A 192 -1.72 8.45 -20.84
CA SER A 192 -2.01 8.93 -19.47
C SER A 192 -3.26 8.26 -18.89
N LEU A 193 -3.34 8.13 -17.56
CA LEU A 193 -4.50 7.50 -16.90
C LEU A 193 -5.81 8.23 -17.24
N ARG A 194 -5.78 9.56 -17.31
CA ARG A 194 -6.93 10.35 -17.73
C ARG A 194 -7.29 10.06 -19.17
N THR A 195 -6.35 10.09 -20.10
CA THR A 195 -6.63 9.76 -21.52
C THR A 195 -7.26 8.38 -21.70
N LEU A 196 -6.90 7.39 -20.88
CA LEU A 196 -7.41 6.02 -20.98
C LEU A 196 -8.81 5.84 -20.36
N TYR A 197 -9.13 6.56 -19.28
CA TYR A 197 -10.34 6.29 -18.48
C TYR A 197 -11.27 7.50 -18.29
N GLU A 198 -10.86 8.70 -18.69
CA GLU A 198 -11.66 9.93 -18.61
C GLU A 198 -12.82 9.89 -19.59
N LYS A 199 -14.00 10.33 -19.12
CA LYS A 199 -15.18 10.55 -19.97
C LYS A 199 -15.42 12.03 -20.23
N ASP A 200 -15.24 12.87 -19.22
CA ASP A 200 -15.32 14.33 -19.27
C ASP A 200 -14.56 14.98 -18.07
N GLU A 201 -14.64 16.31 -17.94
CA GLU A 201 -13.92 17.09 -16.93
C GLU A 201 -14.32 16.71 -15.48
N ILE A 202 -15.54 16.22 -15.27
CA ILE A 202 -16.06 15.78 -13.97
C ILE A 202 -15.63 14.32 -13.72
N TYR A 203 -15.79 13.46 -14.73
CA TYR A 203 -15.46 12.03 -14.76
C TYR A 203 -14.02 11.77 -15.21
N ASN A 204 -13.06 12.51 -14.65
CA ASN A 204 -11.64 12.45 -14.99
C ASN A 204 -10.83 11.33 -14.32
N ALA A 205 -11.48 10.20 -13.99
CA ALA A 205 -10.90 8.97 -13.44
C ALA A 205 -10.19 9.07 -12.07
N VAL A 206 -9.19 9.93 -11.92
CA VAL A 206 -8.27 9.99 -10.79
C VAL A 206 -8.08 11.42 -10.27
N TYR A 207 -7.88 11.52 -8.96
CA TYR A 207 -7.42 12.73 -8.28
C TYR A 207 -6.04 12.46 -7.66
N GLY A 208 -5.18 13.48 -7.59
CA GLY A 208 -4.01 13.41 -6.72
C GLY A 208 -3.55 14.77 -6.22
N SER A 209 -2.86 14.73 -5.09
CA SER A 209 -2.35 15.90 -4.38
C SER A 209 -1.42 16.74 -5.25
N LYS A 210 -1.58 18.07 -5.19
CA LYS A 210 -0.81 19.03 -6.01
C LYS A 210 0.57 19.35 -5.44
N ASP A 211 0.79 19.10 -4.15
CA ASP A 211 2.03 19.39 -3.44
C ASP A 211 2.24 18.43 -2.26
N PRO A 212 3.47 18.28 -1.75
CA PRO A 212 3.78 17.35 -0.67
C PRO A 212 3.07 17.65 0.65
N GLU A 213 2.81 18.93 0.98
CA GLU A 213 2.15 19.28 2.24
C GLU A 213 0.68 18.86 2.24
N THR A 214 0.00 19.10 1.11
CA THR A 214 -1.37 18.64 0.86
C THR A 214 -1.42 17.11 0.88
N ALA A 215 -0.48 16.43 0.22
CA ALA A 215 -0.38 14.97 0.23
C ALA A 215 -0.32 14.39 1.66
N ILE A 216 0.45 15.02 2.55
CA ILE A 216 0.56 14.60 3.96
C ILE A 216 -0.77 14.80 4.69
N LYS A 217 -1.42 15.96 4.54
CA LYS A 217 -2.71 16.25 5.21
C LYS A 217 -3.80 15.28 4.78
N GLU A 218 -3.91 15.02 3.48
CA GLU A 218 -4.89 14.09 2.90
C GLU A 218 -4.59 12.66 3.32
N SER A 219 -3.33 12.21 3.23
CA SER A 219 -2.94 10.88 3.70
C SER A 219 -3.26 10.68 5.18
N GLN A 220 -3.01 11.69 6.03
CA GLN A 220 -3.38 11.64 7.44
C GLN A 220 -4.89 11.58 7.67
N TYR A 221 -5.69 12.22 6.82
CA TYR A 221 -7.14 12.15 6.90
C TYR A 221 -7.65 10.73 6.63
N PHE A 222 -7.15 10.09 5.57
CA PHE A 222 -7.63 8.77 5.12
C PHE A 222 -7.07 7.60 5.92
N PHE A 223 -5.82 7.70 6.38
CA PHE A 223 -5.06 6.58 6.92
C PHE A 223 -4.69 6.69 8.41
N ARG A 224 -5.16 7.70 9.16
CA ARG A 224 -4.84 7.82 10.59
C ARG A 224 -5.31 6.59 11.39
N ASN A 225 -4.41 6.12 12.27
CA ASN A 225 -4.63 4.95 13.13
C ASN A 225 -5.90 5.10 14.00
N SER A 226 -6.67 4.01 14.00
CA SER A 226 -7.96 3.74 14.69
C SER A 226 -8.13 4.22 16.15
N LYS A 227 -7.05 4.58 16.88
CA LYS A 227 -7.13 5.04 18.28
C LYS A 227 -7.65 6.48 18.45
N SER A 228 -7.55 7.30 17.41
CA SER A 228 -8.26 8.58 17.35
C SER A 228 -9.53 8.32 16.57
N LYS A 229 -10.72 8.54 17.16
CA LYS A 229 -12.04 8.45 16.49
C LYS A 229 -11.88 8.80 15.00
N SER A 230 -11.77 7.79 14.14
CA SER A 230 -11.63 8.01 12.70
C SER A 230 -12.88 8.78 12.31
N LYS A 231 -12.68 10.01 11.81
CA LYS A 231 -13.79 10.82 11.32
C LYS A 231 -14.43 10.06 10.15
N ASN A 232 -15.62 9.51 10.36
CA ASN A 232 -16.68 9.18 9.39
C ASN A 232 -16.31 8.57 8.01
N LEU A 233 -15.19 7.85 7.85
CA LEU A 233 -14.93 7.10 6.61
C LEU A 233 -15.59 5.72 6.71
N ARG A 234 -16.65 5.51 5.92
CA ARG A 234 -17.42 4.27 5.94
C ARG A 234 -16.72 3.19 5.11
N ASN A 235 -16.55 2.00 5.71
CA ASN A 235 -16.18 0.80 4.98
C ASN A 235 -17.24 0.48 3.91
N THR A 236 -16.79 -0.05 2.78
CA THR A 236 -17.59 -0.46 1.62
C THR A 236 -17.89 -1.96 1.61
N ALA A 237 -17.36 -2.73 2.57
CA ALA A 237 -17.65 -4.16 2.70
C ALA A 237 -19.16 -4.41 2.84
N THR A 238 -19.67 -5.29 2.01
CA THR A 238 -21.08 -5.65 1.88
C THR A 238 -21.45 -6.83 2.76
N LEU A 239 -20.49 -7.74 3.01
CA LEU A 239 -20.65 -8.99 3.76
C LEU A 239 -21.76 -9.89 3.22
N GLN A 240 -22.09 -9.77 1.93
CA GLN A 240 -23.16 -10.51 1.25
C GLN A 240 -22.59 -11.24 0.06
N ASN A 241 -22.77 -12.57 0.02
CA ASN A 241 -22.26 -13.45 -1.03
C ASN A 241 -20.84 -13.04 -1.46
N CYS A 242 -19.88 -13.21 -0.56
CA CYS A 242 -18.53 -12.72 -0.75
C CYS A 242 -17.49 -13.68 -0.16
N THR A 243 -16.24 -13.49 -0.53
CA THR A 243 -15.08 -14.17 0.05
C THR A 243 -14.02 -13.15 0.47
N CYS A 244 -13.18 -13.54 1.41
CA CYS A 244 -12.04 -12.74 1.86
C CYS A 244 -10.78 -13.20 1.12
N CYS A 245 -10.12 -12.26 0.43
CA CYS A 245 -8.83 -12.48 -0.20
C CYS A 245 -7.74 -11.71 0.56
N ILE A 246 -6.61 -12.36 0.83
CA ILE A 246 -5.45 -11.74 1.47
C ILE A 246 -4.25 -11.84 0.53
N VAL A 247 -3.78 -10.69 0.05
CA VAL A 247 -2.47 -10.56 -0.58
C VAL A 247 -1.42 -10.54 0.52
N LYS A 248 -0.63 -11.62 0.58
CA LYS A 248 0.39 -11.84 1.62
C LYS A 248 1.53 -10.81 1.54
N PRO A 249 2.25 -10.55 2.64
CA PRO A 249 3.29 -9.54 2.67
C PRO A 249 4.41 -9.70 1.63
N HIS A 250 4.87 -10.91 1.30
CA HIS A 250 5.86 -11.08 0.23
C HIS A 250 5.36 -10.52 -1.12
N ALA A 251 4.12 -10.82 -1.52
CA ALA A 251 3.54 -10.33 -2.77
C ALA A 251 3.34 -8.81 -2.77
N VAL A 252 3.07 -8.21 -1.60
CA VAL A 252 3.02 -6.75 -1.44
C VAL A 252 4.42 -6.15 -1.61
N GLN A 253 5.45 -6.77 -1.02
CA GLN A 253 6.84 -6.31 -1.11
C GLN A 253 7.39 -6.43 -2.54
N GLU A 254 7.01 -7.48 -3.26
CA GLU A 254 7.32 -7.71 -4.67
C GLU A 254 6.47 -6.83 -5.62
N LYS A 255 5.62 -5.96 -5.07
CA LYS A 255 4.77 -5.02 -5.82
C LYS A 255 3.76 -5.71 -6.76
N LEU A 256 3.31 -6.92 -6.42
CA LEU A 256 2.39 -7.72 -7.23
C LEU A 256 0.91 -7.36 -7.01
N VAL A 257 0.59 -6.44 -6.09
CA VAL A 257 -0.79 -6.07 -5.72
C VAL A 257 -1.63 -5.71 -6.94
N GLY A 258 -1.11 -4.85 -7.84
CA GLY A 258 -1.84 -4.45 -9.05
C GLY A 258 -2.08 -5.62 -9.99
N ALA A 259 -1.09 -6.50 -10.18
CA ALA A 259 -1.21 -7.68 -11.02
C ALA A 259 -2.27 -8.64 -10.50
N ILE A 260 -2.22 -8.96 -9.21
CA ILE A 260 -3.19 -9.86 -8.54
C ILE A 260 -4.61 -9.30 -8.65
N ILE A 261 -4.80 -8.02 -8.35
CA ILE A 261 -6.12 -7.37 -8.44
C ILE A 261 -6.63 -7.37 -9.89
N ASN A 262 -5.76 -7.09 -10.85
CA ASN A 262 -6.10 -7.14 -12.26
C ASN A 262 -6.57 -8.54 -12.68
N ASP A 263 -5.89 -9.59 -12.23
CA ASP A 263 -6.25 -10.96 -12.61
C ASP A 263 -7.59 -11.38 -11.99
N ILE A 264 -7.85 -10.96 -10.73
CA ILE A 264 -9.16 -11.13 -10.08
C ILE A 264 -10.27 -10.44 -10.88
N GLN A 265 -10.06 -9.18 -11.29
CA GLN A 265 -11.06 -8.42 -12.05
C GLN A 265 -11.27 -8.99 -13.46
N LYS A 266 -10.20 -9.46 -14.14
CA LYS A 266 -10.29 -10.12 -15.45
C LYS A 266 -11.01 -11.46 -15.41
N ALA A 267 -10.95 -12.16 -14.27
CA ALA A 267 -11.73 -13.37 -14.03
C ALA A 267 -13.23 -13.11 -13.76
N GLY A 268 -13.67 -11.84 -13.79
CA GLY A 268 -15.09 -11.46 -13.64
C GLY A 268 -15.51 -11.14 -12.21
N PHE A 269 -14.61 -11.27 -11.23
CA PHE A 269 -14.90 -10.90 -9.85
C PHE A 269 -14.88 -9.38 -9.64
N ALA A 270 -15.72 -8.92 -8.73
CA ALA A 270 -15.76 -7.53 -8.28
C ALA A 270 -15.14 -7.40 -6.89
N ILE A 271 -14.46 -6.29 -6.63
CA ILE A 271 -13.87 -5.98 -5.33
C ILE A 271 -14.71 -4.89 -4.68
N THR A 272 -15.35 -5.22 -3.56
CA THR A 272 -16.27 -4.34 -2.83
C THR A 272 -15.62 -3.67 -1.65
N ALA A 273 -14.49 -4.20 -1.15
CA ALA A 273 -13.67 -3.53 -0.16
C ALA A 273 -12.20 -3.91 -0.35
N VAL A 274 -11.28 -2.97 -0.12
CA VAL A 274 -9.85 -3.22 -0.05
C VAL A 274 -9.22 -2.34 1.01
N GLN A 275 -8.33 -2.90 1.83
CA GLN A 275 -7.56 -2.12 2.79
C GLN A 275 -6.23 -2.81 3.13
N GLN A 276 -5.19 -2.00 3.35
CA GLN A 276 -3.92 -2.47 3.88
C GLN A 276 -3.98 -2.64 5.40
N PHE A 277 -3.41 -3.74 5.91
CA PHE A 277 -3.29 -4.03 7.33
C PHE A 277 -1.86 -4.38 7.72
N TYR A 278 -1.49 -3.97 8.93
CA TYR A 278 -0.37 -4.53 9.68
C TYR A 278 -0.98 -5.37 10.80
N ILE A 279 -1.01 -6.68 10.60
CA ILE A 279 -1.69 -7.59 11.54
C ILE A 279 -0.76 -7.80 12.74
N ASN A 280 -1.27 -7.53 13.94
CA ASN A 280 -0.51 -7.78 15.16
C ASN A 280 -0.41 -9.30 15.42
N PRO A 281 0.52 -9.76 16.27
CA PRO A 281 0.70 -11.19 16.46
C PRO A 281 -0.54 -11.93 16.98
N ILE A 282 -1.27 -11.34 17.92
CA ILE A 282 -2.45 -11.93 18.56
C ILE A 282 -3.57 -12.13 17.55
N ASN A 283 -3.92 -11.07 16.82
CA ASN A 283 -4.96 -11.09 15.79
C ASN A 283 -4.59 -12.04 14.64
N CYS A 284 -3.30 -12.20 14.33
CA CYS A 284 -2.85 -13.15 13.32
C CYS A 284 -3.06 -14.61 13.76
N GLU A 285 -2.73 -14.92 15.02
CA GLU A 285 -2.93 -16.25 15.59
C GLU A 285 -4.42 -16.60 15.70
N GLU A 286 -5.24 -15.65 16.16
CA GLU A 286 -6.70 -15.78 16.23
C GLU A 286 -7.31 -15.98 14.83
N PHE A 287 -6.92 -15.17 13.84
CA PHE A 287 -7.44 -15.29 12.47
C PHE A 287 -7.11 -16.63 11.81
N LEU A 288 -5.94 -17.21 12.10
CA LEU A 288 -5.48 -18.48 11.53
C LEU A 288 -5.74 -19.69 12.45
N GLU A 289 -6.40 -19.51 13.60
CA GLU A 289 -6.56 -20.55 14.63
C GLU A 289 -7.19 -21.83 14.07
N ILE A 290 -8.11 -21.72 13.12
CA ILE A 290 -8.78 -22.84 12.45
C ILE A 290 -7.81 -23.81 11.75
N TYR A 291 -6.60 -23.37 11.40
CA TYR A 291 -5.58 -24.18 10.76
C TYR A 291 -4.59 -24.80 11.75
N LYS A 292 -4.65 -24.40 13.02
CA LYS A 292 -3.74 -24.85 14.06
C LYS A 292 -3.92 -26.35 14.31
N GLY A 293 -2.87 -27.12 14.08
CA GLY A 293 -2.89 -28.57 14.20
C GLY A 293 -3.52 -29.31 13.01
N VAL A 294 -4.09 -28.58 12.03
CA VAL A 294 -4.60 -29.14 10.77
C VAL A 294 -3.54 -29.06 9.68
N LEU A 295 -2.87 -27.91 9.56
CA LEU A 295 -1.83 -27.67 8.57
C LEU A 295 -0.45 -27.72 9.19
N ALA A 296 0.47 -28.46 8.56
CA ALA A 296 1.86 -28.52 8.97
C ALA A 296 2.55 -27.15 8.89
N GLU A 297 2.17 -26.30 7.92
CA GLU A 297 2.76 -24.97 7.75
C GLU A 297 2.13 -23.88 8.62
N TYR A 298 1.25 -24.18 9.58
CA TYR A 298 0.57 -23.15 10.40
C TYR A 298 1.53 -22.10 10.96
N THR A 299 2.66 -22.52 11.54
CA THR A 299 3.66 -21.60 12.10
C THR A 299 4.30 -20.71 11.03
N ALA A 300 4.52 -21.23 9.82
CA ALA A 300 5.04 -20.46 8.71
C ALA A 300 4.01 -19.47 8.19
N MET A 301 2.72 -19.85 8.11
CA MET A 301 1.63 -18.95 7.71
C MET A 301 1.49 -17.75 8.65
N VAL A 302 1.54 -18.00 9.96
CA VAL A 302 1.49 -16.94 10.99
C VAL A 302 2.72 -16.03 10.87
N THR A 303 3.90 -16.61 10.66
CA THR A 303 5.15 -15.84 10.52
C THR A 303 5.12 -14.96 9.27
N GLU A 304 4.64 -15.49 8.15
CA GLU A 304 4.55 -14.75 6.89
C GLU A 304 3.53 -13.62 6.99
N LEU A 305 2.34 -13.84 7.56
CA LEU A 305 1.34 -12.80 7.67
C LEU A 305 1.77 -11.65 8.62
N GLN A 306 2.68 -11.93 9.54
CA GLN A 306 3.30 -10.95 10.45
C GLN A 306 4.55 -10.27 9.85
N SER A 307 5.04 -10.73 8.69
CA SER A 307 6.33 -10.27 8.15
C SER A 307 6.26 -8.85 7.57
N GLY A 308 5.06 -8.32 7.32
CA GLY A 308 4.89 -6.98 6.76
C GLY A 308 3.43 -6.60 6.52
N PRO A 309 3.18 -5.59 5.67
CA PRO A 309 1.82 -5.19 5.30
C PRO A 309 1.17 -6.26 4.42
N CYS A 310 -0.08 -6.58 4.68
CA CYS A 310 -0.92 -7.37 3.77
C CYS A 310 -2.06 -6.50 3.22
N ILE A 311 -2.54 -6.82 2.01
CA ILE A 311 -3.76 -6.22 1.47
C ILE A 311 -4.90 -7.21 1.65
N VAL A 312 -5.98 -6.78 2.30
CA VAL A 312 -7.16 -7.60 2.53
C VAL A 312 -8.30 -7.03 1.70
N MET A 313 -9.03 -7.92 1.01
CA MET A 313 -10.10 -7.56 0.10
C MET A 313 -11.35 -8.39 0.35
N GLU A 314 -12.51 -7.74 0.24
CA GLU A 314 -13.78 -8.44 0.01
C GLU A 314 -13.98 -8.59 -1.50
N VAL A 315 -14.15 -9.84 -1.93
CA VAL A 315 -14.35 -10.21 -3.32
C VAL A 315 -15.74 -10.80 -3.48
N THR A 316 -16.48 -10.34 -4.48
CA THR A 316 -17.79 -10.86 -4.88
C THR A 316 -17.82 -11.09 -6.39
N HIS A 317 -18.97 -11.51 -6.91
CA HIS A 317 -19.19 -11.69 -8.34
C HIS A 317 -20.54 -11.07 -8.72
N LYS A 318 -20.65 -10.51 -9.93
CA LYS A 318 -21.89 -9.86 -10.41
C LYS A 318 -23.03 -10.86 -10.64
N ASP A 319 -22.71 -12.13 -10.87
CA ASP A 319 -23.69 -13.24 -10.92
C ASP A 319 -24.01 -13.75 -9.51
N GLU A 320 -25.24 -13.49 -9.05
CA GLU A 320 -25.73 -13.89 -7.72
C GLU A 320 -25.89 -15.40 -7.55
N ASN A 321 -25.99 -16.18 -8.63
CA ASN A 321 -26.17 -17.64 -8.58
C ASN A 321 -24.85 -18.40 -8.42
N LEU A 322 -23.72 -17.70 -8.53
CA LEU A 322 -22.40 -18.30 -8.53
C LEU A 322 -21.94 -18.61 -7.09
N ASN A 323 -21.40 -19.80 -6.85
CA ASN A 323 -20.74 -20.09 -5.58
C ASN A 323 -19.38 -19.39 -5.55
N ILE A 324 -19.35 -18.17 -5.01
CA ILE A 324 -18.18 -17.29 -5.05
C ILE A 324 -16.98 -17.92 -4.36
N VAL A 325 -17.19 -18.62 -3.25
CA VAL A 325 -16.09 -19.26 -2.51
C VAL A 325 -15.44 -20.37 -3.34
N ALA A 326 -16.23 -21.22 -3.99
CA ALA A 326 -15.70 -22.30 -4.82
C ALA A 326 -14.97 -21.77 -6.05
N ASN A 327 -15.61 -20.88 -6.82
CA ASN A 327 -15.04 -20.34 -8.05
C ASN A 327 -13.80 -19.48 -7.77
N PHE A 328 -13.78 -18.72 -6.68
CA PHE A 328 -12.59 -17.95 -6.32
C PHE A 328 -11.43 -18.84 -5.87
N ARG A 329 -11.70 -19.98 -5.22
CA ARG A 329 -10.67 -20.98 -4.92
C ARG A 329 -10.11 -21.62 -6.19
N ASP A 330 -10.97 -21.91 -7.16
CA ASP A 330 -10.53 -22.43 -8.46
C ASP A 330 -9.61 -21.43 -9.18
N LEU A 331 -9.91 -20.13 -9.09
CA LEU A 331 -9.03 -19.06 -9.59
C LEU A 331 -7.68 -19.01 -8.84
N CYS A 332 -7.69 -19.14 -7.51
CA CYS A 332 -6.45 -19.13 -6.71
C CYS A 332 -5.56 -20.36 -6.96
N GLY A 333 -6.14 -21.47 -7.39
CA GLY A 333 -5.44 -22.73 -7.55
C GLY A 333 -5.22 -23.48 -6.22
N PRO A 334 -4.42 -24.57 -6.25
CA PRO A 334 -4.15 -25.41 -5.10
C PRO A 334 -3.34 -24.66 -4.02
N MET A 335 -3.41 -25.16 -2.79
CA MET A 335 -2.73 -24.55 -1.65
C MET A 335 -1.20 -24.62 -1.75
N ASP A 336 -0.68 -25.70 -2.33
CA ASP A 336 0.75 -25.87 -2.59
C ASP A 336 1.11 -25.31 -3.98
N PRO A 337 1.97 -24.29 -4.07
CA PRO A 337 2.43 -23.74 -5.34
C PRO A 337 3.15 -24.76 -6.22
N VAL A 338 3.79 -25.78 -5.64
CA VAL A 338 4.50 -26.83 -6.38
C VAL A 338 3.50 -27.74 -7.11
N GLU A 339 2.36 -28.05 -6.48
CA GLU A 339 1.29 -28.83 -7.12
C GLU A 339 0.73 -28.11 -8.35
N TYR A 340 0.69 -26.78 -8.33
CA TYR A 340 0.24 -25.96 -9.46
C TYR A 340 1.22 -26.01 -10.65
N PHE A 341 2.52 -25.97 -10.38
CA PHE A 341 3.55 -26.05 -11.43
C PHE A 341 3.47 -27.37 -12.21
N PHE A 342 3.18 -28.49 -11.53
CA PHE A 342 2.97 -29.77 -12.19
C PHE A 342 1.67 -29.81 -13.00
N LYS A 343 0.57 -29.21 -12.52
CA LYS A 343 -0.69 -29.12 -13.29
C LYS A 343 -0.53 -28.32 -14.60
N ILE A 344 0.22 -27.22 -14.57
CA ILE A 344 0.53 -26.43 -15.79
C ILE A 344 1.35 -27.26 -16.78
N LEU A 345 2.35 -28.01 -16.32
CA LEU A 345 3.17 -28.85 -17.20
C LEU A 345 2.39 -30.03 -17.79
N ASP A 346 1.39 -30.53 -17.07
CA ASP A 346 0.49 -31.59 -17.55
C ASP A 346 -0.62 -31.08 -18.49
N GLY A 347 -0.65 -29.77 -18.81
CA GLY A 347 -1.56 -29.18 -19.78
C GLY A 347 -3.04 -29.22 -19.35
N ARG A 348 -3.31 -29.20 -18.04
CA ARG A 348 -4.67 -29.18 -17.47
C ARG A 348 -5.03 -27.85 -16.84
#